data_AF-A0A703XT21-F1
#
_entry.id   AF-A0A703XT21-F1
#
_cell.length_a   1.000
_cell.length_b   1.000
_cell.length_c   1.000
_cell.angle_alpha   90.00
_cell.angle_beta   90.00
_cell.angle_gamma   90.00
#
_symmetry.space_group_name_H-M   'P 1'
#
loop_
_entity.id
_entity.type
_entity.pdbx_description
1 polymer ?
#
loop_
_entity_poly.entity_id
_entity_poly.type
_entity_poly.pdbx_seq_one_letter_code
_entity_poly.pdbx_strand_id
1 'polypeptide(L)'
;VTLPSSEAAAAARQHIVDGVDTETGEVLEDHTENFGNESNSPAQATAPAPELTVVATMPLRHRVLAQYIGEGEYLYHVDASQKKEILRLEMDTDNSYVQNLLLAAENVEAFKKAIEHDIHKIVNAVKKIFPVDGKTPELATVIQFLKTWFETEHIDRGLLVKEWAKGNRVSAIQRTESGANAGGGNKTDRNPDYEHTLDTLDVEIAMATLPMDFNIYELPGSVYRRAKEIVKKKESPFKEWSAALRATPGILDYSRAAIFALIRSAHPEFYHYPGRLQGYINANLTETDHENPTEEALTAARHTPEKDAVEEANRQLAAARGEYVEGISDPNDPKWVKTGTSQPTTEPELVKNVGNGIFDVSALMQNSSTH
;
A
#
# COMPACT_ATOMS: atom_id res chain seq x y z
N VAL A 1 -19.70 52.59 -28.73
CA VAL A 1 -20.69 52.44 -27.66
C VAL A 1 -20.28 51.22 -26.85
N THR A 2 -19.79 51.44 -25.63
CA THR A 2 -19.36 50.40 -24.69
C THR A 2 -20.54 49.49 -24.39
N LEU A 3 -20.38 48.19 -24.66
CA LEU A 3 -21.38 47.17 -24.34
C LEU A 3 -21.47 46.99 -22.81
N PRO A 4 -22.68 46.89 -22.24
CA PRO A 4 -22.86 46.69 -20.80
C PRO A 4 -22.37 45.30 -20.37
N SER A 5 -21.89 45.21 -19.12
CA SER A 5 -21.38 43.97 -18.52
C SER A 5 -22.46 42.90 -18.36
N SER A 6 -22.04 41.63 -18.35
CA SER A 6 -22.88 40.43 -18.35
C SER A 6 -23.84 40.28 -17.16
N GLU A 7 -23.77 41.16 -16.17
CA GLU A 7 -24.64 41.14 -14.98
C GLU A 7 -26.03 41.75 -15.25
N ALA A 8 -26.13 42.75 -16.14
CA ALA A 8 -27.43 43.35 -16.50
C ALA A 8 -28.27 42.45 -17.42
N ALA A 9 -27.63 41.61 -18.23
CA ALA A 9 -28.29 40.64 -19.10
C ALA A 9 -28.75 39.37 -18.35
N ALA A 10 -28.15 39.08 -17.19
CA ALA A 10 -28.53 37.95 -16.35
C ALA A 10 -29.79 38.23 -15.50
N ALA A 11 -29.98 39.48 -15.04
CA ALA A 11 -31.17 39.88 -14.29
C ALA A 11 -32.47 39.83 -15.12
N ALA A 12 -32.41 40.15 -16.42
CA ALA A 12 -33.57 40.13 -17.31
C ALA A 12 -34.05 38.71 -17.71
N ARG A 13 -33.28 37.66 -17.41
CA ARG A 13 -33.61 36.27 -17.76
C ARG A 13 -34.27 35.48 -16.63
N GLN A 14 -34.47 36.07 -15.45
CA GLN A 14 -35.08 35.39 -14.30
C GLN A 14 -36.61 35.49 -14.25
N HIS A 15 -37.26 36.15 -15.22
CA HIS A 15 -38.69 36.45 -15.17
C HIS A 15 -39.55 35.89 -16.33
N ILE A 16 -38.98 35.00 -17.16
CA ILE A 16 -39.70 34.34 -18.26
C ILE A 16 -39.81 32.85 -17.98
N VAL A 17 -41.04 32.34 -17.87
CA VAL A 17 -41.36 30.90 -17.75
C VAL A 17 -42.42 30.58 -18.80
N ASP A 18 -42.17 29.55 -19.63
CA ASP A 18 -43.08 29.08 -20.70
C ASP A 18 -43.60 30.16 -21.67
N GLY A 19 -42.75 31.10 -22.08
CA GLY A 19 -43.07 32.10 -23.11
C GLY A 19 -43.92 33.28 -22.65
N VAL A 20 -44.05 33.47 -21.33
CA VAL A 20 -44.78 34.59 -20.71
C VAL A 20 -43.86 35.35 -19.76
N ASP A 21 -43.89 36.68 -19.86
CA ASP A 21 -43.22 37.58 -18.91
C ASP A 21 -44.05 37.70 -17.63
N THR A 22 -43.45 37.39 -16.47
CA THR A 22 -44.15 37.32 -15.19
C THR A 22 -44.35 38.68 -14.49
N GLU A 23 -43.79 39.77 -15.03
CA GLU A 23 -43.96 41.13 -14.50
C GLU A 23 -45.04 41.91 -15.27
N THR A 24 -45.24 41.63 -16.55
CA THR A 24 -46.20 42.34 -17.42
C THR A 24 -47.38 41.48 -17.90
N GLY A 25 -47.26 40.16 -17.90
CA GLY A 25 -48.34 39.22 -18.28
C GLY A 25 -48.61 39.10 -19.78
N GLU A 26 -47.72 39.59 -20.66
CA GLU A 26 -47.85 39.42 -22.11
C GLU A 26 -47.37 38.04 -22.59
N VAL A 27 -48.14 37.45 -23.52
CA VAL A 27 -47.83 36.19 -24.21
C VAL A 27 -47.23 36.52 -25.58
N LEU A 28 -46.04 36.02 -25.89
CA LEU A 28 -45.41 36.21 -27.20
C LEU A 28 -45.88 35.10 -28.16
N GLU A 29 -46.87 35.39 -29.00
CA GLU A 29 -47.35 34.47 -30.05
C GLU A 29 -46.42 34.44 -31.26
N ASP A 30 -46.05 33.22 -31.65
CA ASP A 30 -45.27 32.86 -32.83
C ASP A 30 -46.17 32.90 -34.08
N HIS A 31 -45.85 33.79 -35.02
CA HIS A 31 -46.52 33.85 -36.32
C HIS A 31 -45.52 33.66 -37.45
N THR A 32 -45.51 32.42 -37.96
CA THR A 32 -45.04 32.05 -39.29
C THR A 32 -45.94 32.65 -40.37
N GLU A 33 -45.43 33.54 -41.22
CA GLU A 33 -45.85 33.60 -42.64
C GLU A 33 -44.67 33.99 -43.54
N ASN A 34 -44.53 33.21 -44.60
CA ASN A 34 -43.45 33.18 -45.57
C ASN A 34 -43.88 33.93 -46.85
N PHE A 35 -43.21 35.02 -47.21
CA PHE A 35 -43.15 35.52 -48.60
C PHE A 35 -41.79 36.17 -48.85
N GLY A 36 -41.01 35.57 -49.75
CA GLY A 36 -39.62 35.93 -50.01
C GLY A 36 -39.42 37.21 -50.84
N ASN A 37 -38.24 37.81 -50.69
CA ASN A 37 -37.46 38.27 -51.84
C ASN A 37 -35.97 38.40 -51.46
N GLU A 38 -35.14 38.21 -52.48
CA GLU A 38 -33.69 38.01 -52.53
C GLU A 38 -32.84 38.95 -51.65
N SER A 39 -31.91 38.34 -50.89
CA SER A 39 -30.64 38.95 -50.52
C SER A 39 -29.59 37.86 -50.39
N ASN A 40 -28.78 37.75 -51.44
CA ASN A 40 -27.66 36.84 -51.55
C ASN A 40 -26.59 37.22 -50.51
N SER A 41 -26.57 36.51 -49.38
CA SER A 41 -25.43 36.44 -48.47
C SER A 41 -25.13 34.96 -48.26
N PRO A 42 -23.88 34.49 -48.41
CA PRO A 42 -23.60 33.08 -48.28
C PRO A 42 -23.95 32.66 -46.86
N ALA A 43 -24.83 31.67 -46.75
CA ALA A 43 -25.14 31.00 -45.50
C ALA A 43 -23.80 30.69 -44.81
N GLN A 44 -23.62 31.18 -43.59
CA GLN A 44 -22.57 30.69 -42.71
C GLN A 44 -22.71 29.17 -42.70
N ALA A 45 -21.73 28.48 -43.29
CA ALA A 45 -21.68 27.03 -43.27
C ALA A 45 -21.69 26.61 -41.81
N THR A 46 -22.83 26.13 -41.33
CA THR A 46 -22.91 25.39 -40.08
C THR A 46 -21.95 24.23 -40.26
N ALA A 47 -20.84 24.24 -39.52
CA ALA A 47 -19.89 23.14 -39.54
C ALA A 47 -20.70 21.85 -39.34
N PRO A 48 -20.49 20.80 -40.18
CA PRO A 48 -21.25 19.58 -40.08
C PRO A 48 -21.14 19.05 -38.65
N ALA A 49 -22.27 18.61 -38.08
CA ALA A 49 -22.29 18.04 -36.74
C ALA A 49 -21.24 16.92 -36.65
N PRO A 50 -20.46 16.85 -35.55
CA PRO A 50 -19.38 15.89 -35.43
C PRO A 50 -19.94 14.47 -35.57
N GLU A 51 -19.37 13.69 -36.48
CA GLU A 51 -19.73 12.28 -36.65
C GLU A 51 -19.19 11.48 -35.46
N LEU A 52 -20.09 11.11 -34.55
CA LEU A 52 -19.77 10.36 -33.34
C LEU A 52 -20.06 8.87 -33.54
N THR A 53 -19.06 8.03 -33.29
CA THR A 53 -19.21 6.56 -33.26
C THR A 53 -19.38 6.09 -31.82
N VAL A 54 -20.40 5.29 -31.53
CA VAL A 54 -20.61 4.67 -30.21
C VAL A 54 -19.50 3.64 -29.94
N VAL A 55 -18.76 3.76 -28.84
CA VAL A 55 -17.62 2.87 -28.54
C VAL A 55 -18.07 1.42 -28.41
N ALA A 56 -19.20 1.17 -27.75
CA ALA A 56 -19.70 -0.19 -27.48
C ALA A 56 -20.03 -1.03 -28.74
N THR A 57 -20.18 -0.40 -29.92
CA THR A 57 -20.44 -1.12 -31.18
C THR A 57 -19.16 -1.49 -31.94
N MET A 58 -18.00 -1.02 -31.46
CA MET A 58 -16.71 -1.26 -32.10
C MET A 58 -16.13 -2.65 -31.73
N PRO A 59 -15.17 -3.19 -32.51
CA PRO A 59 -14.43 -4.40 -32.13
C PRO A 59 -13.70 -4.23 -30.78
N LEU A 60 -13.43 -5.34 -30.07
CA LEU A 60 -12.82 -5.32 -28.74
C LEU A 60 -11.56 -4.48 -28.66
N ARG A 61 -10.63 -4.64 -29.61
CA ARG A 61 -9.37 -3.86 -29.66
C ARG A 61 -9.63 -2.37 -29.69
N HIS A 62 -10.59 -1.93 -30.51
CA HIS A 62 -10.94 -0.52 -30.62
C HIS A 62 -11.62 0.00 -29.35
N ARG A 63 -12.45 -0.82 -28.70
CA ARG A 63 -13.05 -0.48 -27.39
C ARG A 63 -11.97 -0.27 -26.33
N VAL A 64 -10.99 -1.16 -26.26
CA VAL A 64 -9.83 -1.03 -25.37
C VAL A 64 -9.05 0.24 -25.67
N LEU A 65 -8.74 0.51 -26.94
CA LEU A 65 -7.98 1.69 -27.36
C LEU A 65 -8.75 3.00 -27.14
N ALA A 66 -10.06 3.00 -27.31
CA ALA A 66 -10.91 4.15 -26.99
C ALA A 66 -10.75 4.53 -25.52
N GLN A 67 -10.86 3.56 -24.60
CA GLN A 67 -10.65 3.84 -23.17
C GLN A 67 -9.18 4.17 -22.84
N TYR A 68 -8.23 3.67 -23.63
CA TYR A 68 -6.80 3.99 -23.45
C TYR A 68 -6.49 5.46 -23.76
N ILE A 69 -7.06 6.02 -24.83
CA ILE A 69 -6.88 7.42 -25.24
C ILE A 69 -7.75 8.40 -24.45
N GLY A 70 -8.74 7.91 -23.70
CA GLY A 70 -9.64 8.75 -22.89
C GLY A 70 -8.99 9.38 -21.66
N GLU A 71 -7.71 9.13 -21.38
CA GLU A 71 -6.95 9.74 -20.26
C GLU A 71 -7.61 9.65 -18.87
N GLY A 72 -8.43 8.62 -18.63
CA GLY A 72 -9.16 8.45 -17.37
C GLY A 72 -10.65 8.83 -17.46
N GLU A 73 -11.05 9.53 -18.52
CA GLU A 73 -12.45 9.80 -18.84
C GLU A 73 -13.10 8.58 -19.51
N TYR A 74 -14.37 8.36 -19.19
CA TYR A 74 -15.15 7.28 -19.78
C TYR A 74 -15.67 7.70 -21.15
N LEU A 75 -15.11 7.13 -22.22
CA LEU A 75 -15.55 7.45 -23.57
C LEU A 75 -16.77 6.60 -23.97
N TYR A 76 -17.94 7.24 -24.04
CA TYR A 76 -19.14 6.64 -24.63
C TYR A 76 -19.11 6.65 -26.16
N HIS A 77 -18.52 7.71 -26.72
CA HIS A 77 -18.43 7.97 -28.16
C HIS A 77 -17.02 8.41 -28.52
N VAL A 78 -16.64 8.18 -29.76
CA VAL A 78 -15.40 8.71 -30.35
C VAL A 78 -15.72 9.50 -31.62
N ASP A 79 -15.06 10.64 -31.78
CA ASP A 79 -15.11 11.43 -33.01
C ASP A 79 -14.17 10.88 -34.10
N ALA A 80 -14.18 11.51 -35.28
CA ALA A 80 -13.34 11.09 -36.40
C ALA A 80 -11.83 11.17 -36.11
N SER A 81 -11.39 12.13 -35.30
CA SER A 81 -9.97 12.30 -34.92
C SER A 81 -9.53 11.20 -33.97
N GLN A 82 -10.33 10.95 -32.91
CA GLN A 82 -10.11 9.88 -31.94
C GLN A 82 -10.13 8.51 -32.62
N LYS A 83 -11.07 8.28 -33.55
CA LYS A 83 -11.14 7.04 -34.34
C LYS A 83 -9.89 6.84 -35.20
N LYS A 84 -9.36 7.90 -35.80
CA LYS A 84 -8.10 7.84 -36.55
C LYS A 84 -6.91 7.49 -35.65
N GLU A 85 -6.88 8.03 -34.44
CA GLU A 85 -5.84 7.69 -33.46
C GLU A 85 -5.94 6.23 -32.98
N ILE A 86 -7.16 5.73 -32.73
CA ILE A 86 -7.38 4.31 -32.42
C ILE A 86 -6.82 3.41 -33.52
N LEU A 87 -7.12 3.71 -34.78
CA LEU A 87 -6.61 2.94 -35.93
C LEU A 87 -5.08 3.04 -36.02
N ARG A 88 -4.50 4.22 -35.77
CA ARG A 88 -3.04 4.40 -35.73
C ARG A 88 -2.40 3.51 -34.66
N LEU A 89 -2.95 3.51 -33.45
CA LEU A 89 -2.45 2.73 -32.32
C LEU A 89 -2.59 1.22 -32.54
N GLU A 90 -3.68 0.76 -33.17
CA GLU A 90 -3.85 -0.65 -33.50
C GLU A 90 -2.81 -1.13 -34.53
N MET A 91 -2.49 -0.30 -35.51
CA MET A 91 -1.50 -0.60 -36.57
C MET A 91 -0.05 -0.43 -36.12
N ASP A 92 0.20 0.27 -35.01
CA ASP A 92 1.53 0.48 -34.45
C ASP A 92 1.99 -0.78 -33.69
N THR A 93 2.60 -1.71 -34.44
CA THR A 93 3.14 -2.96 -33.90
C THR A 93 4.42 -2.76 -33.09
N ASP A 94 5.09 -1.61 -33.22
CA ASP A 94 6.31 -1.28 -32.50
C ASP A 94 6.00 -0.78 -31.07
N ASN A 95 4.77 -0.31 -30.83
CA ASN A 95 4.28 0.06 -29.51
C ASN A 95 3.99 -1.17 -28.62
N SER A 96 5.05 -1.69 -28.01
CA SER A 96 4.99 -2.88 -27.16
C SER A 96 4.01 -2.75 -25.98
N TYR A 97 3.80 -1.56 -25.44
CA TYR A 97 2.85 -1.34 -24.35
C TYR A 97 1.42 -1.62 -24.81
N VAL A 98 1.01 -0.97 -25.90
CA VAL A 98 -0.33 -1.12 -26.48
C VAL A 98 -0.53 -2.55 -26.96
N GLN A 99 0.46 -3.14 -27.65
CA GLN A 99 0.38 -4.52 -28.10
C GLN A 99 0.22 -5.50 -26.92
N ASN A 100 0.97 -5.33 -25.82
CA ASN A 100 0.82 -6.19 -24.64
C ASN A 100 -0.55 -6.04 -23.99
N LEU A 101 -1.11 -4.83 -23.91
CA LEU A 101 -2.48 -4.61 -23.39
C LEU A 101 -3.52 -5.30 -24.28
N LEU A 102 -3.45 -5.14 -25.60
CA LEU A 102 -4.37 -5.74 -26.55
C LEU A 102 -4.28 -7.27 -26.53
N LEU A 103 -3.06 -7.83 -26.55
CA LEU A 103 -2.85 -9.27 -26.46
C LEU A 103 -3.37 -9.82 -25.14
N ALA A 104 -3.14 -9.15 -24.02
CA ALA A 104 -3.66 -9.58 -22.72
C ALA A 104 -5.19 -9.58 -22.69
N ALA A 105 -5.83 -8.52 -23.23
CA ALA A 105 -7.28 -8.43 -23.34
C ALA A 105 -7.89 -9.59 -24.15
N GLU A 106 -7.24 -9.99 -25.25
CA GLU A 106 -7.67 -11.12 -26.09
C GLU A 106 -7.47 -12.49 -25.39
N ASN A 107 -6.47 -12.60 -24.52
CA ASN A 107 -6.13 -13.84 -23.82
C ASN A 107 -7.00 -14.09 -22.56
N VAL A 108 -7.65 -13.07 -22.01
CA VAL A 108 -8.48 -13.20 -20.81
C VAL A 108 -9.95 -13.28 -21.17
N GLU A 109 -10.55 -14.46 -20.99
CA GLU A 109 -11.93 -14.75 -21.37
C GLU A 109 -12.95 -13.82 -20.71
N ALA A 110 -12.74 -13.48 -19.43
CA ALA A 110 -13.59 -12.53 -18.72
C ALA A 110 -13.51 -11.11 -19.33
N PHE A 111 -12.33 -10.71 -19.81
CA PHE A 111 -12.13 -9.42 -20.48
C PHE A 111 -12.90 -9.37 -21.79
N LYS A 112 -12.83 -10.41 -22.63
CA LYS A 112 -13.55 -10.46 -23.91
C LYS A 112 -15.06 -10.30 -23.76
N LYS A 113 -15.61 -10.71 -22.61
CA LYS A 113 -17.03 -10.59 -22.24
C LYS A 113 -17.34 -9.36 -21.41
N ALA A 114 -16.36 -8.51 -21.13
CA ALA A 114 -16.51 -7.37 -20.25
C ALA A 114 -17.44 -6.31 -20.85
N ILE A 115 -18.30 -5.76 -19.99
CA ILE A 115 -19.07 -4.56 -20.27
C ILE A 115 -18.15 -3.36 -20.39
N GLU A 116 -18.59 -2.33 -21.08
CA GLU A 116 -17.77 -1.15 -21.40
C GLU A 116 -17.24 -0.43 -20.14
N HIS A 117 -18.05 -0.37 -19.08
CA HIS A 117 -17.63 0.11 -17.76
C HIS A 117 -16.42 -0.63 -17.19
N ASP A 118 -16.38 -1.96 -17.32
CA ASP A 118 -15.28 -2.77 -16.80
C ASP A 118 -14.03 -2.65 -17.67
N ILE A 119 -14.18 -2.56 -19.01
CA ILE A 119 -13.08 -2.25 -19.94
C ILE A 119 -12.44 -0.91 -19.57
N HIS A 120 -13.24 0.13 -19.37
CA HIS A 120 -12.72 1.44 -18.96
C HIS A 120 -11.93 1.36 -17.65
N LYS A 121 -12.51 0.75 -16.61
CA LYS A 121 -11.85 0.67 -15.30
C LYS A 121 -10.56 -0.12 -15.35
N ILE A 122 -10.54 -1.26 -16.03
CA ILE A 122 -9.36 -2.12 -16.08
C ILE A 122 -8.25 -1.52 -16.95
N VAL A 123 -8.58 -0.84 -18.06
CA VAL A 123 -7.58 -0.14 -18.89
C VAL A 123 -6.90 0.98 -18.09
N ASN A 124 -7.68 1.77 -17.35
CA ASN A 124 -7.14 2.80 -16.48
C ASN A 124 -6.35 2.21 -15.30
N ALA A 125 -6.79 1.07 -14.76
CA ALA A 125 -6.04 0.35 -13.75
C ALA A 125 -4.67 -0.13 -14.26
N VAL A 126 -4.59 -0.67 -15.48
CA VAL A 126 -3.32 -1.07 -16.10
C VAL A 126 -2.39 0.14 -16.24
N LYS A 127 -2.88 1.28 -16.78
CA LYS A 127 -2.09 2.52 -16.90
C LYS A 127 -1.60 3.05 -15.55
N LYS A 128 -2.37 2.85 -14.48
CA LYS A 128 -2.00 3.26 -13.13
C LYS A 128 -0.93 2.36 -12.51
N ILE A 129 -1.01 1.05 -12.76
CA ILE A 129 -0.05 0.06 -12.23
C ILE A 129 1.25 0.08 -13.04
N PHE A 130 1.13 0.27 -14.35
CA PHE A 130 2.22 0.29 -15.32
C PHE A 130 2.16 1.63 -16.08
N PRO A 131 2.83 2.68 -15.59
CA PRO A 131 2.86 3.97 -16.26
C PRO A 131 3.40 3.84 -17.69
N VAL A 132 2.79 4.58 -18.63
CA VAL A 132 3.10 4.51 -20.08
C VAL A 132 4.52 5.00 -20.38
N ASP A 133 5.01 5.96 -19.60
CA ASP A 133 6.37 6.50 -19.60
C ASP A 133 7.37 5.65 -18.80
N GLY A 134 6.90 4.58 -18.16
CA GLY A 134 7.70 3.66 -17.38
C GLY A 134 8.23 2.46 -18.18
N LYS A 135 8.77 1.47 -17.45
CA LYS A 135 9.16 0.19 -18.04
C LYS A 135 7.93 -0.52 -18.60
N THR A 136 7.99 -0.93 -19.87
CA THR A 136 6.93 -1.72 -20.48
C THR A 136 6.68 -3.00 -19.68
N PRO A 137 5.43 -3.27 -19.26
CA PRO A 137 5.13 -4.48 -18.51
C PRO A 137 5.22 -5.71 -19.40
N GLU A 138 5.69 -6.82 -18.82
CA GLU A 138 5.70 -8.11 -19.51
C GLU A 138 4.26 -8.60 -19.75
N LEU A 139 4.02 -9.18 -20.93
CA LEU A 139 2.69 -9.68 -21.31
C LEU A 139 2.10 -10.64 -20.26
N ALA A 140 2.92 -11.55 -19.72
CA ALA A 140 2.49 -12.51 -18.70
C ALA A 140 1.99 -11.81 -17.43
N THR A 141 2.68 -10.74 -17.00
CA THR A 141 2.29 -9.93 -15.84
C THR A 141 0.98 -9.19 -16.08
N VAL A 142 0.78 -8.63 -17.27
CA VAL A 142 -0.50 -7.98 -17.63
C VAL A 142 -1.63 -9.02 -17.63
N ILE A 143 -1.44 -10.18 -18.25
CA ILE A 143 -2.43 -11.27 -18.24
C ILE A 143 -2.77 -11.70 -16.81
N GLN A 144 -1.77 -11.85 -15.95
CA GLN A 144 -1.97 -12.18 -14.54
C GLN A 144 -2.82 -11.12 -13.84
N PHE A 145 -2.48 -9.84 -13.99
CA PHE A 145 -3.27 -8.75 -13.41
C PHE A 145 -4.72 -8.77 -13.89
N LEU A 146 -4.96 -8.90 -15.20
CA LEU A 146 -6.31 -8.89 -15.75
C LEU A 146 -7.15 -10.04 -15.20
N LYS A 147 -6.59 -11.26 -15.12
CA LYS A 147 -7.27 -12.42 -14.52
C LYS A 147 -7.64 -12.14 -13.06
N THR A 148 -6.66 -11.73 -12.26
CA THR A 148 -6.86 -11.41 -10.85
C THR A 148 -7.90 -10.30 -10.65
N TRP A 149 -7.90 -9.26 -11.48
CA TRP A 149 -8.86 -8.16 -11.40
C TRP A 149 -10.31 -8.60 -11.67
N PHE A 150 -10.52 -9.51 -12.63
CA PHE A 150 -11.85 -10.06 -12.90
C PHE A 150 -12.32 -11.07 -11.86
N GLU A 151 -11.40 -11.83 -11.25
CA GLU A 151 -11.67 -12.73 -10.13
C GLU A 151 -11.92 -11.97 -8.81
N THR A 152 -11.41 -10.74 -8.70
CA THR A 152 -11.58 -9.88 -7.53
C THR A 152 -12.97 -9.24 -7.50
N GLU A 153 -13.61 -9.27 -6.33
CA GLU A 153 -14.88 -8.59 -6.08
C GLU A 153 -14.79 -7.09 -6.40
N HIS A 154 -15.87 -6.53 -6.93
CA HIS A 154 -15.88 -5.13 -7.41
C HIS A 154 -15.43 -4.12 -6.34
N ILE A 155 -15.84 -4.34 -5.09
CA ILE A 155 -15.49 -3.50 -3.94
C ILE A 155 -13.98 -3.51 -3.62
N ASP A 156 -13.27 -4.57 -4.00
CA ASP A 156 -11.85 -4.77 -3.70
C ASP A 156 -10.92 -4.47 -4.87
N ARG A 157 -11.45 -4.31 -6.09
CA ARG A 157 -10.65 -3.94 -7.27
C ARG A 157 -9.82 -2.67 -7.04
N GLY A 158 -10.35 -1.70 -6.30
CA GLY A 158 -9.61 -0.48 -5.94
C GLY A 158 -8.40 -0.75 -5.03
N LEU A 159 -8.53 -1.68 -4.08
CA LEU A 159 -7.44 -2.11 -3.21
C LEU A 159 -6.41 -2.93 -3.98
N LEU A 160 -6.85 -3.87 -4.83
CA LEU A 160 -5.98 -4.65 -5.71
C LEU A 160 -5.08 -3.74 -6.56
N VAL A 161 -5.65 -2.71 -7.18
CA VAL A 161 -4.90 -1.75 -8.00
C VAL A 161 -3.86 -0.99 -7.18
N LYS A 162 -4.17 -0.62 -5.93
CA LYS A 162 -3.20 0.05 -5.05
C LYS A 162 -2.03 -0.87 -4.71
N GLU A 163 -2.29 -2.13 -4.37
CA GLU A 163 -1.24 -3.09 -4.05
C GLU A 163 -0.36 -3.40 -5.25
N TRP A 164 -0.96 -3.63 -6.41
CA TRP A 164 -0.21 -3.84 -7.65
C TRP A 164 0.61 -2.60 -8.05
N ALA A 165 0.11 -1.39 -7.84
CA ALA A 165 0.87 -0.17 -8.12
C ALA A 165 2.09 -0.01 -7.20
N LYS A 166 2.05 -0.53 -5.95
CA LYS A 166 3.21 -0.58 -5.05
C LYS A 166 4.25 -1.65 -5.44
N GLY A 167 3.93 -2.52 -6.39
CA GLY A 167 4.78 -3.67 -6.77
C GLY A 167 4.31 -4.99 -6.17
N ASN A 168 3.35 -4.98 -5.25
CA ASN A 168 2.82 -6.19 -4.60
C ASN A 168 1.92 -6.95 -5.58
N ARG A 169 2.38 -8.09 -6.10
CA ARG A 169 1.66 -8.91 -7.09
C ARG A 169 0.68 -9.88 -6.42
N VAL A 170 -0.16 -9.36 -5.53
CA VAL A 170 -1.12 -10.16 -4.75
C VAL A 170 -2.15 -10.84 -5.67
N SER A 171 -2.49 -12.09 -5.36
CA SER A 171 -3.46 -12.90 -6.11
C SER A 171 -4.91 -12.70 -5.66
N ALA A 172 -5.12 -12.19 -4.44
CA ALA A 172 -6.44 -11.87 -3.89
C ALA A 172 -6.31 -10.83 -2.76
N ILE A 173 -7.38 -10.07 -2.52
CA ILE A 173 -7.51 -9.25 -1.32
C ILE A 173 -8.09 -10.11 -0.21
N GLN A 174 -7.37 -10.21 0.90
CA GLN A 174 -7.80 -11.00 2.06
C GLN A 174 -8.84 -10.21 2.85
N ARG A 175 -9.97 -10.84 3.19
CA ARG A 175 -11.00 -10.26 4.05
C ARG A 175 -11.16 -11.05 5.34
N THR A 176 -11.55 -10.36 6.41
CA THR A 176 -11.97 -10.98 7.67
C THR A 176 -13.31 -11.70 7.50
N GLU A 177 -13.69 -12.55 8.45
CA GLU A 177 -15.02 -13.21 8.45
C GLU A 177 -16.18 -12.20 8.48
N SER A 178 -15.96 -11.01 9.04
CA SER A 178 -16.91 -9.89 9.06
C SER A 178 -16.96 -9.11 7.75
N GLY A 179 -16.12 -9.45 6.77
CA GLY A 179 -16.00 -8.74 5.50
C GLY A 179 -15.21 -7.44 5.59
N ALA A 180 -14.43 -7.18 6.64
CA ALA A 180 -13.46 -6.08 6.64
C ALA A 180 -12.19 -6.47 5.85
N ASN A 181 -11.40 -5.49 5.41
CA ASN A 181 -10.08 -5.78 4.82
C ASN A 181 -9.17 -6.39 5.90
N ALA A 182 -8.57 -7.54 5.64
CA ALA A 182 -7.67 -8.20 6.57
C ALA A 182 -6.25 -7.59 6.55
N GLY A 183 -5.91 -6.77 5.56
CA GLY A 183 -4.57 -6.21 5.40
C GLY A 183 -3.63 -7.13 4.62
N GLY A 184 -2.32 -7.02 4.89
CA GLY A 184 -1.26 -7.84 4.30
C GLY A 184 -0.49 -7.14 3.18
N GLY A 185 -0.75 -5.85 2.94
CA GLY A 185 -0.05 -5.04 1.94
C GLY A 185 1.13 -4.26 2.50
N ASN A 186 1.27 -4.23 3.82
CA ASN A 186 2.33 -3.54 4.52
C ASN A 186 3.50 -4.48 4.81
N LYS A 187 4.71 -3.90 4.86
CA LYS A 187 5.86 -4.61 5.41
C LYS A 187 5.68 -4.81 6.90
N THR A 188 6.17 -5.95 7.40
CA THR A 188 6.16 -6.29 8.81
C THR A 188 7.54 -6.78 9.24
N ASP A 189 7.75 -6.96 10.55
CA ASP A 189 8.94 -7.56 11.17
C ASP A 189 9.23 -9.02 10.77
N ARG A 190 8.42 -9.59 9.86
CA ARG A 190 8.62 -10.91 9.29
C ARG A 190 9.67 -10.86 8.19
N ASN A 191 10.26 -12.02 7.91
CA ASN A 191 11.13 -12.18 6.74
C ASN A 191 10.34 -11.79 5.46
N PRO A 192 10.89 -10.95 4.55
CA PRO A 192 10.23 -10.55 3.31
C PRO A 192 9.75 -11.70 2.41
N ASP A 193 10.41 -12.86 2.47
CA ASP A 193 10.05 -14.06 1.71
C ASP A 193 8.93 -14.88 2.37
N TYR A 194 8.50 -14.50 3.57
CA TYR A 194 7.42 -15.17 4.30
C TYR A 194 6.06 -14.65 3.86
N GLU A 195 5.31 -15.48 3.13
CA GLU A 195 3.93 -15.17 2.76
C GLU A 195 3.02 -15.18 3.99
N HIS A 196 2.55 -14.01 4.41
CA HIS A 196 1.66 -13.87 5.56
C HIS A 196 0.19 -13.83 5.14
N THR A 197 -0.54 -14.90 5.46
CA THR A 197 -1.98 -15.08 5.24
C THR A 197 -2.71 -15.39 6.54
N LEU A 198 -4.05 -15.39 6.52
CA LEU A 198 -4.87 -15.80 7.66
C LEU A 198 -4.53 -17.22 8.17
N ASP A 199 -4.08 -18.12 7.31
CA ASP A 199 -3.67 -19.48 7.71
C ASP A 199 -2.33 -19.48 8.42
N THR A 200 -1.38 -18.65 7.97
CA THR A 200 -0.09 -18.51 8.64
C THR A 200 -0.20 -17.74 9.96
N LEU A 201 -1.09 -16.74 10.03
CA LEU A 201 -1.46 -16.03 11.25
C LEU A 201 -1.94 -17.01 12.32
N ASP A 202 -2.74 -18.01 11.96
CA ASP A 202 -3.18 -19.04 12.90
C ASP A 202 -2.04 -19.79 13.56
N VAL A 203 -1.01 -20.11 12.79
CA VAL A 203 0.17 -20.77 13.33
C VAL A 203 0.91 -19.84 14.29
N GLU A 204 1.02 -18.55 13.96
CA GLU A 204 1.61 -17.53 14.84
C GLU A 204 0.81 -17.35 16.15
N ILE A 205 -0.52 -17.27 16.08
CA ILE A 205 -1.40 -17.21 17.26
C ILE A 205 -1.22 -18.47 18.11
N ALA A 206 -1.21 -19.65 17.49
CA ALA A 206 -1.01 -20.91 18.21
C ALA A 206 0.37 -20.93 18.91
N MET A 207 1.42 -20.47 18.24
CA MET A 207 2.76 -20.34 18.84
C MET A 207 2.78 -19.36 20.03
N ALA A 208 2.10 -18.21 19.92
CA ALA A 208 2.03 -17.22 20.98
C ALA A 208 1.33 -17.72 22.25
N THR A 209 0.37 -18.66 22.11
CA THR A 209 -0.32 -19.30 23.25
C THR A 209 0.51 -20.33 24.00
N LEU A 210 1.69 -20.71 23.50
CA LEU A 210 2.57 -21.64 24.20
C LEU A 210 3.24 -20.95 25.40
N PRO A 211 3.40 -21.67 26.53
CA PRO A 211 3.90 -21.08 27.77
C PRO A 211 5.42 -20.81 27.78
N MET A 212 6.14 -21.28 26.76
CA MET A 212 7.60 -21.20 26.70
C MET A 212 8.09 -20.03 25.82
N ASP A 213 9.27 -19.52 26.14
CA ASP A 213 9.88 -18.36 25.48
C ASP A 213 10.87 -18.82 24.40
N PHE A 214 10.89 -18.12 23.26
CA PHE A 214 11.73 -18.47 22.10
C PHE A 214 11.95 -17.27 21.20
N ASN A 215 12.89 -17.42 20.27
CA ASN A 215 13.12 -16.45 19.22
C ASN A 215 11.91 -16.45 18.28
N ILE A 216 11.09 -15.39 18.33
CA ILE A 216 9.91 -15.25 17.47
C ILE A 216 10.27 -15.08 15.99
N TYR A 217 11.52 -14.80 15.63
CA TYR A 217 12.00 -14.71 14.24
C TYR A 217 12.64 -16.00 13.73
N GLU A 218 13.10 -16.86 14.63
CA GLU A 218 13.71 -18.15 14.32
C GLU A 218 12.94 -19.28 15.01
N LEU A 219 11.86 -19.69 14.35
CA LEU A 219 10.86 -20.58 14.93
C LEU A 219 11.43 -22.00 15.10
N PRO A 220 11.58 -22.51 16.34
CA PRO A 220 12.07 -23.87 16.54
C PRO A 220 11.13 -24.89 15.90
N GLY A 221 11.67 -25.88 15.19
CA GLY A 221 10.84 -26.86 14.47
C GLY A 221 9.88 -27.65 15.38
N SER A 222 10.22 -27.86 16.65
CA SER A 222 9.33 -28.47 17.65
C SER A 222 8.14 -27.58 17.99
N VAL A 223 8.38 -26.28 18.20
CA VAL A 223 7.36 -25.26 18.47
C VAL A 223 6.39 -25.16 17.30
N TYR A 224 6.92 -25.06 16.07
CA TYR A 224 6.11 -24.97 14.85
C TYR A 224 5.22 -26.21 14.64
N ARG A 225 5.75 -27.43 14.87
CA ARG A 225 4.96 -28.67 14.79
C ARG A 225 3.84 -28.68 15.83
N ARG A 226 4.13 -28.28 17.07
CA ARG A 226 3.12 -28.22 18.13
C ARG A 226 2.02 -27.20 17.81
N ALA A 227 2.39 -26.03 17.29
CA ALA A 227 1.43 -25.01 16.87
C ALA A 227 0.49 -25.54 15.76
N LYS A 228 1.02 -26.25 14.76
CA LYS A 228 0.18 -26.91 13.74
C LYS A 228 -0.81 -27.92 14.32
N GLU A 229 -0.41 -28.68 15.34
CA GLU A 229 -1.34 -29.59 16.02
C GLU A 229 -2.45 -28.83 16.76
N ILE A 230 -2.09 -27.74 17.46
CA ILE A 230 -3.03 -26.86 18.15
C ILE A 230 -4.06 -26.29 17.17
N VAL A 231 -3.61 -25.78 16.02
CA VAL A 231 -4.48 -25.27 14.94
C VAL A 231 -5.42 -26.38 14.45
N LYS A 232 -4.86 -27.56 14.12
CA LYS A 232 -5.63 -28.70 13.60
C LYS A 232 -6.70 -29.19 14.58
N LYS A 233 -6.37 -29.24 15.87
CA LYS A 233 -7.28 -29.70 16.93
C LYS A 233 -8.17 -28.57 17.48
N LYS A 234 -7.96 -27.32 17.05
CA LYS A 234 -8.61 -26.12 17.59
C LYS A 234 -8.53 -26.09 19.12
N GLU A 235 -7.34 -26.33 19.67
CA GLU A 235 -7.13 -26.34 21.13
C GLU A 235 -7.36 -24.94 21.72
N SER A 236 -7.84 -24.87 22.96
CA SER A 236 -7.99 -23.61 23.70
C SER A 236 -6.66 -23.30 24.41
N PRO A 237 -6.21 -22.04 24.48
CA PRO A 237 -6.94 -20.80 24.14
C PRO A 237 -6.82 -20.35 22.68
N PHE A 238 -6.10 -21.08 21.83
CA PHE A 238 -5.88 -20.70 20.43
C PHE A 238 -7.19 -20.45 19.67
N LYS A 239 -8.18 -21.33 19.80
CA LYS A 239 -9.43 -21.20 19.02
C LYS A 239 -10.16 -19.88 19.30
N GLU A 240 -10.15 -19.41 20.55
CA GLU A 240 -10.78 -18.15 20.94
C GLU A 240 -10.01 -16.94 20.41
N TRP A 241 -8.68 -16.96 20.54
CA TRP A 241 -7.80 -15.92 20.00
C TRP A 241 -7.86 -15.83 18.47
N SER A 242 -7.82 -16.97 17.79
CA SER A 242 -7.92 -17.05 16.33
C SER A 242 -9.22 -16.42 15.84
N ALA A 243 -10.36 -16.79 16.43
CA ALA A 243 -11.65 -16.21 16.05
C ALA A 243 -11.68 -14.68 16.22
N ALA A 244 -11.19 -14.17 17.35
CA ALA A 244 -11.19 -12.74 17.63
C ALA A 244 -10.21 -11.95 16.74
N LEU A 245 -8.99 -12.45 16.56
CA LEU A 245 -7.98 -11.80 15.72
C LEU A 245 -8.34 -11.85 14.24
N ARG A 246 -8.91 -12.96 13.74
CA ARG A 246 -9.40 -13.04 12.36
C ARG A 246 -10.55 -12.08 12.05
N ALA A 247 -11.33 -11.69 13.07
CA ALA A 247 -12.37 -10.69 12.92
C ALA A 247 -11.83 -9.25 12.96
N THR A 248 -10.55 -9.06 13.30
CA THR A 248 -9.93 -7.75 13.47
C THR A 248 -9.51 -7.15 12.11
N PRO A 249 -9.99 -5.95 11.75
CA PRO A 249 -9.57 -5.29 10.51
C PRO A 249 -8.06 -5.03 10.49
N GLY A 250 -7.43 -5.25 9.33
CA GLY A 250 -5.99 -5.04 9.14
C GLY A 250 -5.10 -6.00 9.93
N ILE A 251 -5.63 -7.12 10.45
CA ILE A 251 -4.86 -8.04 11.30
C ILE A 251 -3.54 -8.52 10.67
N LEU A 252 -3.51 -8.69 9.35
CA LEU A 252 -2.32 -9.14 8.61
C LEU A 252 -1.27 -8.04 8.43
N ASP A 253 -1.59 -6.78 8.74
CA ASP A 253 -0.61 -5.69 8.71
C ASP A 253 0.18 -5.59 10.02
N TYR A 254 -0.31 -6.14 11.15
CA TYR A 254 0.39 -6.07 12.43
C TYR A 254 1.64 -6.96 12.46
N SER A 255 2.67 -6.50 13.17
CA SER A 255 3.91 -7.24 13.37
C SER A 255 3.66 -8.54 14.15
N ARG A 256 4.52 -9.53 13.92
CA ARG A 256 4.53 -10.77 14.71
C ARG A 256 4.76 -10.45 16.18
N ALA A 257 5.68 -9.53 16.48
CA ALA A 257 5.96 -9.09 17.85
C ALA A 257 4.70 -8.53 18.54
N ALA A 258 3.94 -7.64 17.88
CA ALA A 258 2.72 -7.07 18.46
C ALA A 258 1.65 -8.13 18.74
N ILE A 259 1.44 -9.08 17.82
CA ILE A 259 0.48 -10.18 18.01
C ILE A 259 0.92 -11.06 19.19
N PHE A 260 2.20 -11.40 19.30
CA PHE A 260 2.74 -12.18 20.42
C PHE A 260 2.61 -11.43 21.74
N ALA A 261 3.00 -10.16 21.77
CA ALA A 261 2.92 -9.29 22.95
C ALA A 261 1.49 -9.19 23.46
N LEU A 262 0.52 -8.98 22.57
CA LEU A 262 -0.90 -8.92 22.90
C LEU A 262 -1.38 -10.20 23.59
N ILE A 263 -1.09 -11.37 23.01
CA ILE A 263 -1.54 -12.65 23.56
C ILE A 263 -0.85 -12.95 24.89
N ARG A 264 0.46 -12.72 24.99
CA ARG A 264 1.28 -13.05 26.16
C ARG A 264 1.12 -12.09 27.33
N SER A 265 0.60 -10.89 27.07
CA SER A 265 0.30 -9.87 28.09
C SER A 265 -1.14 -9.95 28.62
N ALA A 266 -2.00 -10.72 27.96
CA ALA A 266 -3.38 -10.88 28.39
C ALA A 266 -3.48 -11.69 29.69
N HIS A 267 -4.48 -11.39 30.52
CA HIS A 267 -4.78 -12.18 31.70
C HIS A 267 -5.15 -13.63 31.28
N PRO A 268 -4.66 -14.69 31.98
CA PRO A 268 -4.85 -16.08 31.55
C PRO A 268 -6.30 -16.48 31.29
N GLU A 269 -7.28 -15.89 31.96
CA GLU A 269 -8.70 -16.21 31.78
C GLU A 269 -9.44 -15.33 30.76
N PHE A 270 -8.79 -14.34 30.14
CA PHE A 270 -9.48 -13.38 29.26
C PHE A 270 -10.15 -14.03 28.05
N TYR A 271 -9.57 -15.10 27.52
CA TYR A 271 -10.11 -15.79 26.36
C TYR A 271 -11.48 -16.45 26.63
N HIS A 272 -11.86 -16.67 27.89
CA HIS A 272 -13.19 -17.19 28.25
C HIS A 272 -14.34 -16.19 27.99
N TYR A 273 -14.04 -14.91 27.78
CA TYR A 273 -15.03 -13.84 27.67
C TYR A 273 -14.92 -13.11 26.31
N PRO A 274 -15.59 -13.59 25.24
CA PRO A 274 -15.39 -13.08 23.88
C PRO A 274 -15.53 -11.56 23.74
N GLY A 275 -16.55 -10.95 24.38
CA GLY A 275 -16.74 -9.50 24.32
C GLY A 275 -15.63 -8.71 25.02
N ARG A 276 -15.06 -9.23 26.11
CA ARG A 276 -13.91 -8.62 26.79
C ARG A 276 -12.63 -8.82 26.00
N LEU A 277 -12.47 -9.99 25.37
CA LEU A 277 -11.34 -10.30 24.50
C LEU A 277 -11.27 -9.30 23.34
N GLN A 278 -12.40 -9.04 22.68
CA GLN A 278 -12.45 -8.04 21.60
C GLN A 278 -12.11 -6.63 22.11
N GLY A 279 -12.68 -6.23 23.25
CA GLY A 279 -12.36 -4.93 23.88
C GLY A 279 -10.88 -4.80 24.23
N TYR A 280 -10.26 -5.90 24.70
CA TYR A 280 -8.83 -5.96 24.99
C TYR A 280 -7.99 -5.82 23.71
N ILE A 281 -8.31 -6.57 22.65
CA ILE A 281 -7.62 -6.47 21.35
C ILE A 281 -7.67 -5.02 20.86
N ASN A 282 -8.85 -4.42 20.80
CA ASN A 282 -9.02 -3.04 20.32
C ASN A 282 -8.25 -2.00 21.16
N ALA A 283 -8.02 -2.27 22.45
CA ALA A 283 -7.34 -1.34 23.36
C ALA A 283 -5.81 -1.52 23.37
N ASN A 284 -5.29 -2.69 22.98
CA ASN A 284 -3.87 -3.03 23.17
C ASN A 284 -3.14 -3.35 21.85
N LEU A 285 -3.85 -3.70 20.78
CA LEU A 285 -3.26 -3.89 19.45
C LEU A 285 -3.23 -2.55 18.71
N THR A 286 -2.36 -1.64 19.18
CA THR A 286 -2.29 -0.24 18.73
C THR A 286 -0.98 0.12 18.03
N GLU A 287 -0.23 -0.89 17.58
CA GLU A 287 1.03 -0.70 16.86
C GLU A 287 0.80 0.10 15.56
N THR A 288 1.73 1.00 15.25
CA THR A 288 1.70 1.85 14.06
C THR A 288 2.89 1.63 13.12
N ASP A 289 4.06 1.23 13.65
CA ASP A 289 5.20 0.77 12.87
C ASP A 289 5.26 -0.75 12.92
N HIS A 290 4.86 -1.39 11.83
CA HIS A 290 4.77 -2.84 11.74
C HIS A 290 6.10 -3.50 11.32
N GLU A 291 7.01 -2.73 10.69
CA GLU A 291 8.31 -3.21 10.20
C GLU A 291 9.34 -3.23 11.33
N ASN A 292 9.27 -2.26 12.25
CA ASN A 292 10.22 -2.10 13.35
C ASN A 292 9.51 -2.06 14.72
N PRO A 293 9.13 -3.23 15.29
CA PRO A 293 8.46 -3.29 16.58
C PRO A 293 9.36 -2.76 17.70
N THR A 294 8.76 -2.14 18.72
CA THR A 294 9.53 -1.57 19.84
C THR A 294 10.14 -2.65 20.72
N GLU A 295 11.21 -2.32 21.44
CA GLU A 295 11.83 -3.19 22.45
C GLU A 295 10.82 -3.64 23.53
N GLU A 296 9.87 -2.77 23.85
CA GLU A 296 8.77 -3.07 24.79
C GLU A 296 7.86 -4.16 24.22
N ALA A 297 7.52 -4.09 22.93
CA ALA A 297 6.74 -5.12 22.24
C ALA A 297 7.52 -6.44 22.17
N LEU A 298 8.81 -6.42 21.85
CA LEU A 298 9.67 -7.60 21.83
C LEU A 298 9.78 -8.26 23.22
N THR A 299 9.94 -7.46 24.26
CA THR A 299 9.98 -7.92 25.65
C THR A 299 8.64 -8.54 26.07
N ALA A 300 7.53 -7.87 25.79
CA ALA A 300 6.18 -8.38 26.07
C ALA A 300 5.84 -9.64 25.25
N ALA A 301 6.36 -9.72 24.01
CA ALA A 301 6.31 -10.90 23.18
C ALA A 301 7.18 -12.05 23.70
N ARG A 302 8.00 -11.81 24.74
CA ARG A 302 9.00 -12.75 25.28
C ARG A 302 9.88 -13.33 24.17
N HIS A 303 10.31 -12.44 23.28
CA HIS A 303 11.32 -12.74 22.27
C HIS A 303 12.65 -13.05 22.99
N THR A 304 13.23 -14.21 22.68
CA THR A 304 14.60 -14.51 23.10
C THR A 304 15.51 -14.26 21.91
N PRO A 305 16.27 -13.15 21.87
CA PRO A 305 17.25 -12.94 20.81
C PRO A 305 18.25 -14.10 20.81
N GLU A 306 18.81 -14.42 19.64
CA GLU A 306 19.96 -15.32 19.62
C GLU A 306 21.01 -14.75 20.56
N LYS A 307 21.35 -15.51 21.60
CA LYS A 307 22.61 -15.29 22.28
C LYS A 307 23.66 -15.71 21.27
N ASP A 308 24.33 -14.75 20.64
CA ASP A 308 25.47 -15.06 19.79
C ASP A 308 26.47 -15.83 20.66
N ALA A 309 26.58 -17.14 20.43
CA ALA A 309 27.44 -18.01 21.20
C ALA A 309 28.91 -17.53 21.12
N VAL A 310 29.26 -16.81 20.05
CA VAL A 310 30.57 -16.17 19.89
C VAL A 310 30.68 -14.93 20.77
N GLU A 311 29.65 -14.09 20.88
CA GLU A 311 29.64 -12.95 21.81
C GLU A 311 29.66 -13.43 23.27
N GLU A 312 28.90 -14.45 23.62
CA GLU A 312 28.88 -15.00 24.98
C GLU A 312 30.22 -15.70 25.30
N ALA A 313 30.82 -16.41 24.34
CA ALA A 313 32.18 -16.94 24.47
C ALA A 313 33.22 -15.81 24.58
N ASN A 314 33.08 -14.72 23.82
CA ASN A 314 33.98 -13.57 23.87
C ASN A 314 33.86 -12.83 25.20
N ARG A 315 32.64 -12.65 25.73
CA ARG A 315 32.38 -12.07 27.06
C ARG A 315 32.94 -12.94 28.17
N GLN A 316 32.81 -14.26 28.08
CA GLN A 316 33.45 -15.19 29.01
C GLN A 316 34.99 -15.15 28.91
N LEU A 317 35.53 -15.05 27.69
CA LEU A 317 36.96 -14.95 27.45
C LEU A 317 37.54 -13.60 27.94
N ALA A 318 36.81 -12.50 27.78
CA ALA A 318 37.16 -11.19 28.32
C ALA A 318 37.19 -11.21 29.85
N ALA A 319 36.15 -11.79 30.49
CA ALA A 319 36.13 -12.00 31.93
C ALA A 319 37.29 -12.89 32.41
N ALA A 320 37.61 -13.96 31.66
CA ALA A 320 38.74 -14.84 31.96
C ALA A 320 40.11 -14.17 31.76
N ARG A 321 40.21 -13.20 30.83
CA ARG A 321 41.40 -12.36 30.61
C ARG A 321 41.55 -11.25 31.64
N GLY A 322 40.57 -11.09 32.54
CA GLY A 322 40.61 -10.08 33.60
C GLY A 322 40.03 -8.73 33.20
N GLU A 323 39.19 -8.67 32.16
CA GLU A 323 38.39 -7.50 31.82
C GLU A 323 37.04 -7.54 32.56
N TYR A 324 36.52 -6.38 32.96
CA TYR A 324 35.23 -6.31 33.63
C TYR A 324 34.11 -6.53 32.63
N VAL A 325 33.30 -7.56 32.87
CA VAL A 325 32.13 -7.88 32.06
C VAL A 325 30.90 -7.85 32.96
N GLU A 326 29.99 -6.93 32.68
CA GLU A 326 28.73 -6.77 33.42
C GLU A 326 27.94 -8.08 33.43
N GLY A 327 27.48 -8.51 34.61
CA GLY A 327 26.75 -9.76 34.81
C GLY A 327 27.60 -11.04 34.91
N ILE A 328 28.93 -10.98 34.66
CA ILE A 328 29.86 -12.12 34.81
C ILE A 328 30.94 -11.81 35.88
N SER A 329 31.49 -10.61 35.87
CA SER A 329 32.52 -10.18 36.81
C SER A 329 31.92 -9.74 38.13
N ASP A 330 32.54 -10.11 39.27
CA ASP A 330 32.14 -9.62 40.59
C ASP A 330 32.41 -8.10 40.69
N PRO A 331 31.38 -7.24 40.80
CA PRO A 331 31.54 -5.79 40.89
C PRO A 331 32.23 -5.32 42.18
N ASN A 332 32.40 -6.21 43.17
CA ASN A 332 33.05 -5.94 44.45
C ASN A 332 34.46 -6.53 44.55
N ASP A 333 34.97 -7.17 43.50
CA ASP A 333 36.33 -7.69 43.48
C ASP A 333 37.35 -6.52 43.59
N PRO A 334 38.28 -6.55 44.58
CA PRO A 334 39.27 -5.49 44.81
C PRO A 334 40.20 -5.20 43.62
N LYS A 335 40.29 -6.13 42.65
CA LYS A 335 41.12 -5.94 41.45
C LYS A 335 40.58 -4.88 40.48
N TRP A 336 39.31 -4.50 40.62
CA TRP A 336 38.70 -3.46 39.79
C TRP A 336 38.96 -2.08 40.37
N VAL A 337 39.65 -1.23 39.61
CA VAL A 337 39.84 0.17 39.98
C VAL A 337 38.50 0.89 39.81
N LYS A 338 37.81 1.16 40.91
CA LYS A 338 36.61 2.01 40.91
C LYS A 338 37.07 3.46 40.75
N THR A 339 37.10 3.96 39.53
CA THR A 339 37.29 5.39 39.28
C THR A 339 36.08 6.11 39.86
N GLY A 340 36.25 6.69 41.05
CA GLY A 340 35.22 7.50 41.68
C GLY A 340 34.88 8.69 40.79
N THR A 341 33.59 8.87 40.56
CA THR A 341 32.95 9.99 39.86
C THR A 341 33.76 11.29 39.94
N SER A 342 34.45 11.61 38.86
CA SER A 342 34.84 12.98 38.54
C SER A 342 34.40 13.23 37.11
N GLN A 343 33.40 14.09 37.02
CA GLN A 343 32.86 14.78 35.85
C GLN A 343 33.83 14.84 34.65
N PRO A 344 33.40 14.52 33.41
CA PRO A 344 34.30 14.51 32.26
C PRO A 344 34.81 15.93 32.01
N THR A 345 36.08 16.17 32.30
CA THR A 345 36.79 17.34 31.80
C THR A 345 37.23 16.97 30.39
N THR A 346 36.68 17.68 29.41
CA THR A 346 37.12 17.68 28.02
C THR A 346 38.58 18.12 27.95
N GLU A 347 39.52 17.17 27.92
CA GLU A 347 40.86 17.42 27.43
C GLU A 347 40.86 17.33 25.89
N PRO A 348 41.51 18.28 25.19
CA PRO A 348 41.53 18.30 23.73
C PRO A 348 42.38 17.13 23.19
N GLU A 349 41.91 16.48 22.12
CA GLU A 349 42.69 15.46 21.40
C GLU A 349 44.07 16.03 20.99
N LEU A 350 45.11 15.58 21.69
CA LEU A 350 46.50 16.00 21.48
C LEU A 350 47.18 15.27 20.30
N VAL A 351 46.51 14.29 19.69
CA VAL A 351 47.04 13.51 18.56
C VAL A 351 45.94 13.31 17.53
N LYS A 352 46.08 13.95 16.36
CA LYS A 352 45.18 13.73 15.23
C LYS A 352 45.80 12.76 14.24
N ASN A 353 45.06 11.71 13.89
CA ASN A 353 45.39 10.83 12.79
C ASN A 353 45.00 11.53 11.48
N VAL A 354 46.00 11.83 10.64
CA VAL A 354 45.82 12.50 9.34
C VAL A 354 45.79 11.51 8.16
N GLY A 355 45.74 10.21 8.44
CA GLY A 355 45.66 9.14 7.44
C GLY A 355 47.02 8.56 7.05
N ASN A 356 47.01 7.37 6.41
CA ASN A 356 48.20 6.62 5.98
C ASN A 356 49.21 6.24 7.10
N GLY A 357 48.75 6.12 8.35
CA GLY A 357 49.59 5.73 9.48
C GLY A 357 50.51 6.83 9.99
N ILE A 358 50.25 8.09 9.60
CA ILE A 358 50.98 9.27 10.07
C ILE A 358 50.10 10.02 11.09
N PHE A 359 50.70 10.34 12.23
CA PHE A 359 50.04 11.04 13.33
C PHE A 359 50.67 12.42 13.51
N ASP A 360 49.85 13.46 13.62
CA ASP A 360 50.31 14.81 13.92
C ASP A 360 50.52 14.96 15.43
N VAL A 361 51.77 15.17 15.83
CA VAL A 361 52.24 15.31 17.22
C VAL A 361 52.72 16.74 17.52
N SER A 362 52.39 17.71 16.67
CA SER A 362 52.83 19.11 16.82
C SER A 362 52.42 19.73 18.17
N ALA A 363 51.31 19.27 18.77
CA ALA A 363 50.84 19.71 20.08
C ALA A 363 51.69 19.15 21.25
N LEU A 364 52.38 18.02 21.08
CA LEU A 364 53.26 17.44 22.09
C LEU A 364 54.57 18.23 22.25
N MET A 365 55.04 18.85 21.17
CA MET A 365 56.31 19.59 21.11
C MET A 365 56.20 21.02 21.67
N GLN A 366 54.99 21.57 21.81
CA GLN A 366 54.78 22.90 22.42
C GLN A 366 54.87 22.89 23.94
N ASN A 367 54.63 21.74 24.59
CA ASN A 367 54.72 21.60 26.06
C ASN A 367 56.13 21.23 26.56
N SER A 368 57.13 21.15 25.67
CA SER A 368 58.52 20.84 26.02
C SER A 368 59.45 22.05 25.88
N SER A 369 58.97 23.24 26.26
CA SER A 369 59.81 24.41 26.47
C SER A 369 59.68 24.95 27.90
N THR A 370 60.86 25.05 28.53
CA THR A 370 61.24 25.88 29.69
C THR A 370 60.86 25.45 31.12
N HIS A 371 61.92 25.00 31.80
CA HIS A 371 62.35 25.16 33.21
C HIS A 371 61.64 24.45 34.36
#